data_AF-A0A9Q1HBK6-F1
#
_entry.id   AF-A0A9Q1HBK6-F1
#
_cell.length_a   1.000
_cell.length_b   1.000
_cell.length_c   1.000
_cell.angle_alpha   90.00
_cell.angle_beta   90.00
_cell.angle_gamma   90.00
#
_symmetry.space_group_name_H-M   'P 1'
#
loop_
_entity.id
_entity.type
_entity.pdbx_description
1 polymer ?
#
loop_
_entity_poly.entity_id
_entity_poly.type
_entity_poly.pdbx_seq_one_letter_code
_entity_poly.pdbx_strand_id
1 'polypeptide(L)'
;MIVSSFAQVSLEDTVRAAPSAKLWMQLYLFKDRRNTENLVRRAEKLGVKALVVTVDSPCFGMCDRGFTDKASTVPDFTLPKR
;
A
#
# COMPACT_ATOMS: atom_id res chain seq x y z
N MET A 1 4.02 -14.48 1.34
CA MET A 1 2.71 -13.80 1.33
C MET A 1 2.94 -12.32 1.08
N ILE A 2 2.12 -11.69 0.23
CA ILE A 2 2.23 -10.26 -0.10
C ILE A 2 1.13 -9.51 0.64
N VAL A 3 1.49 -8.52 1.44
CA VAL A 3 0.56 -7.68 2.21
C VAL A 3 0.39 -6.34 1.51
N SER A 4 -0.85 -5.91 1.29
CA SER A 4 -1.13 -4.62 0.66
C SER A 4 -0.88 -3.45 1.60
N SER A 5 -0.48 -2.29 1.04
CA SER A 5 -0.42 -1.02 1.78
C SER A 5 -1.79 -0.60 2.37
N PHE A 6 -2.89 -1.10 1.77
CA PHE A 6 -4.26 -0.82 2.21
C PHE A 6 -4.89 -1.99 2.99
N ALA A 7 -4.08 -2.89 3.54
CA ALA A 7 -4.59 -3.96 4.39
C ALA A 7 -5.27 -3.39 5.65
N GLN A 8 -6.42 -3.96 6.03
CA GLN A 8 -7.10 -3.59 7.28
C GLN A 8 -6.39 -4.15 8.53
N VAL A 9 -5.52 -5.15 8.33
CA VAL A 9 -4.72 -5.78 9.39
C VAL A 9 -3.33 -5.14 9.40
N SER A 10 -2.80 -4.88 10.60
CA SER A 10 -1.48 -4.30 10.75
C SER A 10 -0.38 -5.27 10.28
N LEU A 11 0.74 -4.72 9.82
CA LEU A 11 1.89 -5.53 9.43
C LEU A 11 2.47 -6.31 10.62
N GLU A 12 2.37 -5.75 11.82
CA GLU A 12 2.83 -6.32 13.09
C GLU A 12 2.03 -7.57 13.47
N ASP A 13 0.70 -7.49 13.36
CA ASP A 13 -0.19 -8.63 13.61
C ASP A 13 0.02 -9.74 12.57
N THR A 14 0.29 -9.37 11.32
CA THR A 14 0.57 -10.33 10.25
C THR A 14 1.88 -11.10 10.50
N VAL A 15 2.93 -10.41 10.94
CA VAL A 15 4.21 -11.02 11.31
C VAL A 15 4.04 -11.91 12.55
N ARG A 16 3.24 -11.48 13.53
CA ARG A 16 2.93 -12.27 14.73
C ARG A 16 2.15 -13.54 14.39
N ALA A 17 1.20 -13.46 13.46
CA ALA A 17 0.41 -14.60 13.02
C ALA A 17 1.24 -15.62 12.22
N ALA A 18 2.27 -15.17 11.51
CA ALA A 18 3.11 -16.01 10.67
C ALA A 18 4.61 -15.68 10.80
N PRO A 19 5.24 -15.98 11.96
CA PRO A 19 6.61 -15.56 12.27
C PRO A 19 7.67 -16.20 11.36
N SER A 20 7.38 -17.38 10.80
CA SER A 20 8.29 -18.11 9.91
C SER A 20 8.07 -17.80 8.43
N ALA A 21 7.04 -17.02 8.08
CA ALA A 21 6.68 -16.77 6.69
C ALA A 21 7.55 -15.68 6.07
N LYS A 22 7.93 -15.88 4.80
CA LYS A 22 8.51 -14.82 3.99
C LYS A 22 7.41 -13.83 3.60
N LEU A 23 7.35 -12.72 4.32
CA LEU A 23 6.43 -11.62 4.08
C LEU A 23 7.06 -10.61 3.13
N TRP A 24 6.29 -10.23 2.12
CA TRP A 24 6.60 -9.16 1.18
C TRP A 24 5.54 -8.07 1.37
N MET A 25 5.95 -6.82 1.28
CA MET A 25 5.02 -5.69 1.42
C MET A 25 4.84 -5.00 0.08
N GLN A 26 3.59 -4.94 -0.39
CA GLN A 26 3.22 -4.09 -1.51
C GLN A 26 3.13 -2.64 -1.04
N LEU A 27 3.86 -1.75 -1.70
CA LEU A 27 3.97 -0.33 -1.42
C LEU A 27 3.36 0.51 -2.55
N TYR A 28 2.36 1.34 -2.21
CA TYR A 28 1.96 2.47 -3.05
C TYR A 28 2.73 3.72 -2.62
N LEU A 29 3.18 4.52 -3.59
CA LEU A 29 3.86 5.78 -3.32
C LEU A 29 2.83 6.86 -3.03
N PHE A 30 2.80 7.34 -1.79
CA PHE A 30 1.97 8.47 -1.40
C PHE A 30 2.61 9.79 -1.84
N LYS A 31 1.79 10.84 -2.05
CA LYS A 31 2.25 12.20 -2.33
C LYS A 31 3.19 12.72 -1.25
N ASP A 32 2.90 12.39 0.01
CA ASP A 32 3.83 12.62 1.13
C ASP A 32 4.84 11.47 1.25
N ARG A 33 6.11 11.80 0.99
CA ARG A 33 7.24 10.87 1.09
C ARG A 33 7.51 10.43 2.52
N ARG A 34 7.17 11.24 3.53
CA ARG A 34 7.34 10.89 4.94
C ARG A 34 6.46 9.72 5.34
N ASN A 35 5.24 9.66 4.83
CA ASN A 35 4.33 8.54 5.08
C ASN A 35 4.86 7.25 4.46
N THR A 36 5.34 7.33 3.23
CA THR A 36 5.96 6.21 2.53
C THR A 36 7.21 5.72 3.27
N GLU A 37 8.08 6.63 3.70
CA GLU A 37 9.29 6.33 4.46
C GLU A 37 8.99 5.67 5.81
N ASN A 38 8.03 6.21 6.56
CA ASN A 38 7.60 5.63 7.83
C ASN A 38 7.07 4.20 7.65
N LEU A 39 6.36 3.94 6.56
CA LEU A 39 5.85 2.61 6.23
C LEU A 39 6.99 1.62 5.95
N VAL A 40 7.97 2.04 5.15
CA VAL A 40 9.16 1.24 4.83
C VAL A 40 9.97 0.94 6.08
N ARG A 41 10.24 1.96 6.92
CA ARG A 41 10.98 1.79 8.19
C ARG A 41 10.28 0.80 9.13
N ARG A 42 8.95 0.78 9.16
CA ARG A 42 8.18 -0.21 9.93
C ARG A 42 8.35 -1.62 9.35
N ALA A 43 8.29 -1.75 8.02
CA ALA A 43 8.49 -3.04 7.35
C ALA A 43 9.90 -3.61 7.58
N GLU A 44 10.92 -2.77 7.52
CA GLU A 44 12.31 -3.15 7.82
C GLU A 44 12.47 -3.65 9.25
N LYS A 45 11.91 -2.93 10.24
CA LYS A 45 11.92 -3.33 11.66
C LYS A 45 11.26 -4.69 11.90
N LEU A 46 10.27 -5.03 11.08
CA LEU A 46 9.53 -6.28 11.17
C LEU A 46 10.17 -7.44 10.38
N GLY A 47 11.30 -7.20 9.71
CA GLY A 47 12.03 -8.24 8.98
C GLY A 47 11.38 -8.66 7.67
N VAL A 48 10.55 -7.79 7.07
CA VAL A 48 9.98 -8.00 5.73
C VAL A 48 11.12 -8.21 4.72
N LYS A 49 11.00 -9.25 3.89
CA LYS A 49 12.08 -9.69 3.01
C LYS A 49 12.15 -8.95 1.69
N ALA A 50 11.04 -8.37 1.24
CA ALA A 50 10.98 -7.63 -0.02
C ALA A 50 9.88 -6.56 0.01
N LEU A 51 10.13 -5.47 -0.73
CA LEU A 51 9.16 -4.42 -1.00
C LEU A 51 8.76 -4.49 -2.47
N VAL A 52 7.45 -4.49 -2.74
CA VAL A 52 6.86 -4.52 -4.08
C VAL A 52 6.27 -3.15 -4.37
N VAL A 53 6.98 -2.32 -5.12
CA VAL A 53 6.54 -0.96 -5.44
C VAL A 53 5.57 -1.00 -6.62
N THR A 54 4.34 -0.54 -6.40
CA THR A 54 3.30 -0.50 -7.44
C THR A 54 3.36 0.83 -8.16
N VAL A 55 3.78 0.81 -9.43
CA VAL A 55 3.99 2.01 -10.28
C VAL A 55 2.95 2.16 -11.40
N ASP A 56 2.11 1.15 -11.59
CA ASP A 56 1.13 1.06 -12.69
C ASP A 56 -0.14 1.89 -12.46
N SER A 57 -0.40 2.30 -11.22
CA SER A 57 -1.65 2.93 -10.79
C SER A 57 -1.42 4.35 -10.27
N PRO A 58 -1.11 5.32 -11.16
CA PRO A 58 -0.96 6.71 -10.76
C PRO A 58 -2.29 7.38 -10.39
N CYS A 59 -3.40 6.85 -10.89
CA CYS A 59 -4.75 7.26 -10.57
C CYS A 59 -5.62 6.01 -10.38
N PHE A 60 -6.68 6.12 -9.58
CA PHE A 60 -7.68 5.06 -9.51
C PHE A 60 -8.28 4.86 -10.90
N GLY A 61 -8.09 3.67 -11.47
CA GLY A 61 -8.72 3.31 -12.74
C GLY A 61 -10.24 3.33 -12.60
N MET A 62 -10.93 3.95 -13.56
CA MET A 62 -12.38 3.86 -13.64
C MET A 62 -12.76 2.45 -14.08
N CYS A 63 -13.15 1.61 -13.11
CA CYS A 63 -13.84 0.37 -13.38
C CYS A 63 -15.33 0.68 -13.55
N ASP A 64 -15.90 0.42 -14.73
CA ASP A 64 -17.34 0.64 -15.02
C ASP A 64 -18.25 -0.07 -14.01
N ARG A 65 -17.79 -1.20 -13.44
CA ARG A 65 -18.48 -1.96 -12.39
C ARG A 65 -18.46 -1.32 -10.99
N GLY A 66 -17.63 -0.30 -10.78
CA GLY A 66 -17.55 0.49 -9.54
C GLY A 66 -18.22 1.86 -9.64
N PHE A 67 -18.81 2.20 -10.79
CA PHE A 67 -19.42 3.50 -11.05
C PHE A 67 -20.87 3.61 -10.53
N THR A 68 -21.42 2.52 -10.03
CA THR A 68 -22.78 2.46 -9.46
C THR A 68 -22.75 2.56 -7.93
N ASP A 69 -22.02 3.51 -7.35
CA ASP A 69 -22.49 4.18 -6.14
C ASP A 69 -21.60 5.37 -5.79
N LYS A 70 -22.19 6.35 -5.11
CA LYS A 70 -21.59 7.64 -4.75
C LYS A 70 -20.39 7.49 -3.79
N ALA A 71 -19.21 7.10 -4.29
CA ALA A 71 -17.96 7.21 -3.55
C ALA A 71 -17.41 8.65 -3.68
N SER A 72 -18.02 9.58 -2.94
CA SER A 72 -17.69 11.02 -2.94
C SER A 72 -16.33 11.39 -2.32
N THR A 73 -15.37 10.47 -2.26
CA THR A 73 -14.04 10.77 -1.75
C THR A 73 -13.02 9.95 -2.52
N VAL A 74 -12.77 10.32 -3.77
CA VAL A 74 -11.50 9.97 -4.42
C VAL A 74 -10.41 10.76 -3.71
N PRO A 75 -9.53 10.16 -2.89
CA PRO A 75 -8.36 10.88 -2.41
C PRO A 75 -7.56 11.29 -3.64
N ASP A 76 -7.25 12.58 -3.74
CA ASP A 76 -6.54 13.18 -4.85
C ASP A 76 -5.12 12.60 -4.96
N PHE A 77 -5.01 11.50 -5.72
CA PHE A 77 -3.78 10.82 -6.07
C PHE A 77 -3.10 11.46 -7.30
N THR A 78 -3.32 12.77 -7.55
CA THR A 78 -2.65 13.45 -8.66
C THR A 78 -1.13 13.42 -8.49
N LEU A 79 -0.47 12.74 -9.42
CA LEU A 79 0.94 12.96 -9.70
C LEU A 79 1.15 14.43 -10.12
N PRO A 80 2.22 15.09 -9.64
CA PRO A 80 2.57 16.41 -10.14
C PRO A 80 2.78 16.32 -11.65
N LYS A 81 1.94 17.04 -12.40
CA LYS A 81 2.10 17.18 -13.86
C LYS A 81 3.47 17.80 -14.11
N ARG A 82 4.26 17.12 -14.94
CA ARG A 82 5.52 17.63 -15.48
C ARG A 82 5.27 18.84 -16.37
#